data_AF-B4MVB8-F1
#
_entry.id   AF-B4MVB8-F1
#
_cell.length_a   1.000
_cell.length_b   1.000
_cell.length_c   1.000
_cell.angle_alpha   90.00
_cell.angle_beta   90.00
_cell.angle_gamma   90.00
#
_symmetry.space_group_name_H-M   'P 1'
#
loop_
_entity.id
_entity.type
_entity.pdbx_description
1 polymer ?
#
loop_
_entity_poly.entity_id
_entity_poly.type
_entity_poly.pdbx_seq_one_letter_code
_entity_poly.pdbx_strand_id
1 'polypeptide(L)'
;MSPIWPFCLIIGLCLLSPIDGASKRVKMCLQPSISGRCFGYVESYAYNPIKRHCEPFIYGGCGGNDNRFATKVECEYNCRDI
;
A
#
# COMPACT_ATOMS: atom_id res chain seq x y z
N MET A 1 19.81 4.25 17.70
CA MET A 1 20.19 5.64 18.07
C MET A 1 20.60 6.33 16.78
N SER A 2 19.69 7.03 16.13
CA SER A 2 19.97 7.76 14.89
C SER A 2 19.88 9.25 15.21
N PRO A 3 20.89 10.07 14.85
CA PRO A 3 21.03 11.42 15.37
C PRO A 3 19.97 12.33 14.77
N ILE A 4 19.17 12.93 15.64
CA ILE A 4 18.28 14.04 15.31
C ILE A 4 19.21 15.26 15.19
N TRP A 5 19.62 15.63 13.97
CA TRP A 5 20.42 16.83 13.75
C TRP A 5 19.55 18.01 13.27
N PRO A 6 19.89 19.25 13.68
CA PRO A 6 18.97 20.36 13.81
C PRO A 6 18.98 21.26 12.58
N PHE A 7 18.54 20.75 11.42
CA PHE A 7 18.53 21.53 10.18
C PHE A 7 17.13 21.63 9.57
N CYS A 8 16.20 22.19 10.33
CA CYS A 8 14.82 22.42 9.88
C CYS A 8 14.42 23.91 9.84
N LEU A 9 15.38 24.86 9.72
CA LEU A 9 15.05 26.27 9.96
C LEU A 9 15.26 27.31 8.86
N ILE A 10 15.95 27.12 7.72
CA ILE A 10 16.32 28.33 6.93
C ILE A 10 15.83 28.44 5.48
N ILE A 11 15.60 27.40 4.67
CA ILE A 11 15.07 27.61 3.31
C ILE A 11 14.16 26.46 2.90
N GLY A 12 12.88 26.76 2.64
CA GLY A 12 11.78 25.81 2.44
C GLY A 12 11.85 24.94 1.18
N LEU A 13 12.84 24.05 1.09
CA LEU A 13 12.94 22.95 0.11
C LEU A 13 13.58 21.72 0.78
N CYS A 14 12.82 20.99 1.62
CA CYS A 14 13.14 19.59 1.92
C CYS A 14 12.69 18.72 0.74
N LEU A 15 13.45 18.69 -0.36
CA LEU A 15 12.96 18.05 -1.60
C LEU A 15 13.16 16.53 -1.73
N LEU A 16 13.81 15.82 -0.81
CA LEU A 16 13.84 14.35 -0.90
C LEU A 16 13.88 13.72 0.48
N SER A 17 12.71 13.57 1.10
CA SER A 17 12.52 12.71 2.26
C SER A 17 12.20 11.28 1.77
N PRO A 18 13.02 10.25 2.06
CA PRO A 18 12.68 8.84 1.84
C PRO A 18 11.53 8.33 2.72
N ILE A 19 10.92 9.20 3.52
CA ILE A 19 9.99 8.88 4.61
C ILE A 19 8.56 8.65 4.08
N ASP A 20 8.20 9.27 2.96
CA ASP A 20 6.83 9.22 2.43
C ASP A 20 6.50 7.89 1.75
N GLY A 21 7.49 7.24 1.13
CA GLY A 21 7.29 5.97 0.41
C GLY A 21 6.94 4.81 1.35
N ALA A 22 7.64 4.70 2.48
CA ALA A 22 7.36 3.68 3.49
C ALA A 22 5.98 3.90 4.12
N SER A 23 5.67 5.14 4.52
CA SER A 23 4.36 5.52 5.06
C SER A 23 3.23 5.25 4.06
N LYS A 24 3.43 5.53 2.77
CA LYS A 24 2.46 5.25 1.71
C LYS A 24 2.18 3.76 1.57
N ARG A 25 3.22 2.91 1.56
CA ARG A 25 3.03 1.44 1.49
C ARG A 25 2.27 0.90 2.69
N VAL A 26 2.61 1.34 3.91
CA VAL A 26 1.88 0.96 5.12
C VAL A 26 0.40 1.35 5.02
N LYS A 27 0.10 2.57 4.59
CA LYS A 27 -1.29 3.03 4.42
C LYS A 27 -2.08 2.25 3.38
N MET A 28 -1.42 1.81 2.30
CA MET A 28 -2.03 1.02 1.23
C MET A 28 -2.23 -0.44 1.65
N CYS A 29 -1.15 -1.14 2.01
CA CYS A 29 -1.14 -2.59 2.22
C CYS A 29 -1.93 -3.04 3.46
N LEU A 30 -2.19 -2.15 4.44
CA LEU A 30 -2.97 -2.47 5.64
C LEU A 30 -4.47 -2.21 5.50
N GLN A 31 -4.94 -1.73 4.35
CA GLN A 31 -6.38 -1.58 4.11
C GLN A 31 -7.06 -2.95 3.95
N PRO A 32 -8.36 -3.08 4.25
CA PRO A 32 -9.09 -4.31 3.96
C PRO A 32 -9.23 -4.51 2.44
N SER A 33 -9.35 -5.75 1.97
CA SER A 33 -9.78 -6.03 0.59
C SER A 33 -11.24 -5.62 0.42
N ILE A 34 -11.55 -4.78 -0.59
CA ILE A 34 -12.91 -4.30 -0.85
C ILE A 34 -13.34 -4.65 -2.28
N SER A 35 -14.38 -5.48 -2.42
CA SER A 35 -14.96 -5.81 -3.73
C SER A 35 -15.53 -4.59 -4.45
N GLY A 36 -16.00 -3.59 -3.72
CA GLY A 36 -16.60 -2.39 -4.29
C GLY A 36 -18.08 -2.59 -4.58
N ARG A 37 -18.68 -1.64 -5.32
CA ARG A 37 -20.15 -1.54 -5.48
C ARG A 37 -20.67 -2.04 -6.83
N CYS A 38 -19.77 -2.42 -7.73
CA CYS A 38 -20.11 -2.98 -9.03
C CYS A 38 -20.12 -4.51 -8.97
N PHE A 39 -20.68 -5.15 -9.99
CA PHE A 39 -20.94 -6.61 -10.04
C PHE A 39 -20.04 -7.36 -11.03
N GLY A 40 -18.91 -6.77 -11.42
CA GLY A 40 -17.90 -7.45 -12.22
C GLY A 40 -17.26 -8.61 -11.46
N TYR A 41 -16.71 -9.57 -12.21
CA TYR A 41 -15.92 -10.67 -11.67
C TYR A 41 -14.47 -10.49 -12.10
N VAL A 42 -13.73 -9.66 -11.37
CA VAL A 42 -12.31 -9.39 -11.63
C VAL A 42 -11.49 -10.04 -10.53
N GLU A 43 -10.82 -11.15 -10.84
CA GLU A 43 -9.84 -11.73 -9.91
C GLU A 43 -8.73 -10.70 -9.66
N SER A 44 -8.44 -10.44 -8.38
CA SER A 44 -7.45 -9.47 -7.94
C SER A 44 -6.78 -9.97 -6.67
N TYR A 45 -5.69 -9.33 -6.26
CA TYR A 45 -4.91 -9.73 -5.10
C TYR A 45 -4.84 -8.59 -4.08
N ALA A 46 -4.93 -8.92 -2.80
CA ALA A 46 -4.79 -7.97 -1.69
C ALA A 46 -3.87 -8.56 -0.62
N TYR A 47 -3.08 -7.72 0.04
CA TYR A 47 -2.21 -8.16 1.13
C TYR A 47 -3.02 -8.42 2.39
N ASN A 48 -2.82 -9.59 3.02
CA ASN A 48 -3.37 -9.93 4.31
C ASN A 48 -2.30 -9.78 5.40
N PRO A 49 -2.34 -8.72 6.24
CA PRO A 49 -1.29 -8.49 7.24
C PRO A 49 -1.31 -9.50 8.39
N ILE A 50 -2.43 -10.20 8.61
CA ILE A 50 -2.52 -11.26 9.63
C ILE A 50 -1.75 -12.50 9.16
N LYS A 51 -1.95 -12.87 7.89
CA LYS A 51 -1.30 -14.06 7.30
C LYS A 51 0.04 -13.75 6.62
N ARG A 52 0.41 -12.47 6.52
CA ARG A 52 1.64 -11.97 5.90
C ARG A 52 1.89 -12.47 4.48
N HIS A 53 0.84 -12.49 3.66
CA HIS A 53 0.96 -12.77 2.23
C HIS A 53 -0.24 -12.21 1.46
N CYS A 54 -0.10 -12.13 0.15
CA CYS A 54 -1.15 -11.70 -0.76
C CYS A 54 -2.12 -12.84 -1.09
N GLU A 55 -3.41 -12.56 -0.90
CA GLU A 55 -4.51 -13.49 -1.13
C GLU A 55 -5.39 -13.01 -2.31
N PRO A 56 -5.93 -13.94 -3.12
CA PRO A 56 -6.88 -13.59 -4.18
C PRO A 56 -8.23 -13.18 -3.59
N PHE A 57 -8.90 -12.23 -4.25
CA PHE A 57 -10.28 -11.84 -3.97
C PHE A 57 -10.97 -11.35 -5.25
N ILE A 58 -12.30 -11.21 -5.23
CA ILE A 58 -13.07 -10.70 -6.37
C ILE A 58 -13.32 -9.21 -6.20
N TYR A 59 -12.83 -8.42 -7.16
CA TYR A 59 -13.14 -7.01 -7.34
C TYR A 59 -14.29 -6.84 -8.33
N GLY A 60 -15.27 -6.04 -7.93
CA GLY A 60 -16.48 -5.74 -8.66
C GLY A 60 -16.29 -4.84 -9.87
N GLY A 61 -15.09 -4.31 -10.10
CA GLY A 61 -14.78 -3.44 -11.24
C GLY A 61 -14.93 -1.94 -10.97
N CYS A 62 -15.51 -1.52 -9.84
CA CYS A 62 -15.53 -0.11 -9.44
C CYS A 62 -15.51 0.10 -7.92
N GLY A 63 -14.95 1.23 -7.48
CA GLY A 63 -14.76 1.56 -6.06
C GLY A 63 -13.53 0.86 -5.49
N GLY A 64 -13.62 0.39 -4.24
CA GLY A 64 -12.51 -0.27 -3.57
C GLY A 64 -11.50 0.72 -2.97
N ASN A 65 -10.26 0.25 -2.80
CA ASN A 65 -9.15 1.01 -2.24
C ASN A 65 -7.82 0.57 -2.90
N ASP A 66 -6.69 0.99 -2.33
CA ASP A 66 -5.36 0.79 -2.90
C ASP A 66 -4.76 -0.59 -2.57
N ASN A 67 -5.31 -1.34 -1.61
CA ASN A 67 -4.92 -2.74 -1.38
C ASN A 67 -5.55 -3.68 -2.42
N ARG A 68 -5.25 -3.43 -3.70
CA ARG A 68 -5.74 -4.22 -4.83
C ARG A 68 -4.72 -4.20 -5.97
N PHE A 69 -4.27 -5.38 -6.36
CA PHE A 69 -3.28 -5.58 -7.41
C PHE A 69 -3.80 -6.58 -8.43
N ALA A 70 -3.36 -6.48 -9.69
CA ALA A 70 -3.83 -7.37 -10.75
C ALA A 70 -3.21 -8.77 -10.64
N THR A 71 -2.03 -8.87 -10.03
CA THR A 71 -1.30 -10.13 -9.88
C THR A 71 -0.76 -10.30 -8.46
N LYS A 72 -0.57 -11.57 -8.05
CA LYS A 72 0.10 -11.88 -6.78
C LYS A 72 1.49 -11.27 -6.69
N VAL A 73 2.27 -11.34 -7.77
CA VAL A 73 3.65 -10.85 -7.81
C VAL A 73 3.71 -9.34 -7.57
N GLU A 74 2.81 -8.58 -8.19
CA GLU A 74 2.71 -7.13 -7.97
C GLU A 74 2.35 -6.80 -6.51
N CYS A 75 1.41 -7.54 -5.92
CA CYS A 75 1.04 -7.37 -4.52
C CYS A 75 2.23 -7.64 -3.60
N GLU A 76 2.92 -8.78 -3.76
CA GLU A 76 4.06 -9.14 -2.92
C GLU A 76 5.23 -8.16 -3.10
N TYR A 77 5.49 -7.70 -4.33
CA TYR A 77 6.50 -6.68 -4.59
C TYR A 77 6.23 -5.39 -3.79
N ASN A 78 4.97 -4.99 -3.66
CA ASN A 78 4.59 -3.77 -2.96
C ASN A 78 4.44 -3.97 -1.44
N CYS A 79 4.06 -5.15 -0.96
CA CYS A 79 3.57 -5.33 0.41
C CYS A 79 4.30 -6.40 1.25
N ARG A 80 5.21 -7.21 0.71
CA ARG A 80 5.86 -8.32 1.44
C ARG A 80 6.59 -7.94 2.74
N ASP A 81 7.02 -6.68 2.84
CA ASP A 81 7.80 -6.15 3.96
C ASP A 81 6.93 -5.26 4.90
N ILE A 82 5.60 -5.35 4.78
CA ILE A 82 4.61 -4.66 5.63
C ILE A 82 4.11 -5.61 6.72
#